data_AF-A0A7G8BV00-F1
#
_entry.id   AF-A0A7G8BV00-F1
#
_cell.length_a   1.000
_cell.length_b   1.000
_cell.length_c   1.000
_cell.angle_alpha   90.00
_cell.angle_beta   90.00
_cell.angle_gamma   90.00
#
_symmetry.space_group_name_H-M   'P 1'
#
loop_
_entity.id
_entity.type
_entity.pdbx_description
1 polymer ?
#
loop_
_entity_poly.entity_id
_entity_poly.type
_entity_poly.pdbx_seq_one_letter_code
_entity_poly.pdbx_strand_id
1 'polypeptide(L)' 'MGKAKKKVFSAVKAVKSNARERVGTPPSERVLPDPKQKRINQPKYKETLANLMNKTGEEA' A
#
# COMPACT_ATOMS: atom_id res chain seq x y z
N MET A 1 -0.26 -32.29 -9.45
CA MET A 1 -0.10 -31.69 -8.11
C MET A 1 1.37 -31.78 -7.70
N GLY A 2 2.03 -30.65 -7.46
CA GLY A 2 3.44 -30.64 -7.02
C GLY A 2 3.59 -31.08 -5.57
N LYS A 3 4.65 -31.82 -5.24
CA LYS A 3 4.95 -32.30 -3.88
C LYS A 3 5.11 -31.11 -2.93
N ALA A 4 4.55 -31.21 -1.72
CA ALA A 4 4.66 -30.15 -0.70
C ALA A 4 6.12 -29.96 -0.26
N LYS A 5 6.56 -28.70 -0.14
CA LYS A 5 7.91 -28.38 0.34
C LYS A 5 8.05 -28.72 1.82
N LYS A 6 9.19 -29.29 2.20
CA LYS A 6 9.53 -29.56 3.61
C LYS A 6 9.50 -28.24 4.39
N LYS A 7 8.82 -28.22 5.53
CA LYS A 7 8.83 -27.08 6.44
C LYS A 7 10.10 -27.12 7.27
N VAL A 8 11.02 -26.19 7.02
CA VAL A 8 12.25 -26.03 7.81
C VAL A 8 11.95 -25.12 9.01
N PHE A 9 12.52 -25.46 10.16
CA PHE A 9 12.44 -24.62 11.35
C PHE A 9 13.12 -23.27 11.10
N SER A 10 12.49 -22.19 11.52
CA SER A 10 13.11 -20.87 11.52
C SER A 10 12.72 -20.15 12.80
N ALA A 11 13.73 -19.67 13.54
CA ALA A 11 13.54 -18.97 14.81
C ALA A 11 12.55 -17.79 14.69
N VAL A 12 12.69 -16.98 13.62
CA VAL A 12 11.80 -15.84 13.36
C VAL A 12 10.34 -16.24 13.21
N LYS A 13 10.04 -17.37 12.54
CA LYS A 13 8.65 -17.86 12.44
C LYS A 13 8.12 -18.33 13.78
N ALA A 14 8.94 -19.03 14.57
CA ALA A 14 8.55 -19.52 15.89
C ALA A 14 8.25 -18.35 16.85
N VAL A 15 9.08 -17.31 16.84
CA VAL A 15 8.83 -16.10 17.63
C VAL A 15 7.55 -15.39 17.18
N LYS A 16 7.34 -15.24 15.86
CA LYS A 16 6.14 -14.60 15.33
C LYS A 16 4.86 -15.41 15.56
N SER A 17 4.91 -16.75 15.55
CA SER A 17 3.74 -17.57 15.86
C SER A 17 3.37 -17.45 17.33
N ASN A 18 4.36 -17.55 18.22
CA ASN A 18 4.15 -17.39 19.64
C ASN A 18 3.58 -16.00 20.00
N ALA A 19 4.10 -14.94 19.37
CA ALA A 19 3.58 -13.59 19.55
C ALA A 19 2.10 -13.48 19.13
N ARG A 20 1.70 -14.11 18.02
CA ARG A 20 0.31 -14.13 17.55
C ARG A 20 -0.62 -14.94 18.46
N GLU A 21 -0.13 -16.02 19.05
CA GLU A 21 -0.87 -16.80 20.06
C GLU A 21 -1.17 -15.99 21.32
N ARG A 22 -0.26 -15.07 21.70
CA ARG A 22 -0.39 -14.26 22.93
C ARG A 22 -1.13 -12.94 22.73
N VAL A 23 -0.74 -12.20 21.70
CA VAL A 23 -1.19 -10.81 21.46
C VAL A 23 -2.30 -10.74 20.41
N GLY A 24 -2.57 -11.86 19.73
CA GLY A 24 -3.50 -11.92 18.61
C GLY A 24 -2.81 -11.70 17.26
N THR A 25 -3.55 -11.99 16.19
CA THR A 25 -3.06 -11.72 14.84
C THR A 25 -3.21 -10.23 14.56
N PRO A 26 -2.15 -9.53 14.10
CA PRO A 26 -2.29 -8.13 13.75
C PRO A 26 -3.37 -7.99 12.66
N PRO A 27 -4.19 -6.93 12.70
CA PRO A 27 -5.16 -6.69 11.65
C PRO A 27 -4.44 -6.69 10.29
N SER A 28 -4.99 -7.41 9.32
CA SER A 28 -4.47 -7.40 7.95
C SER A 28 -4.58 -5.98 7.40
N GLU A 29 -3.48 -5.26 7.34
CA GLU A 29 -3.56 -3.81 7.18
C GLU A 29 -3.66 -3.35 5.73
N ARG A 30 -4.57 -2.39 5.57
CA ARG A 30 -4.79 -1.43 4.49
C ARG A 30 -4.95 -1.99 3.08
N VAL A 31 -6.17 -1.83 2.56
CA VAL A 31 -6.48 -1.81 1.13
C VAL A 31 -5.45 -0.90 0.46
N LEU A 32 -4.53 -1.48 -0.32
CA LEU A 32 -3.65 -0.67 -1.16
C LEU A 32 -4.56 0.11 -2.09
N PRO A 33 -4.49 1.46 -2.13
CA PRO A 33 -5.27 2.20 -3.09
C PRO A 33 -4.88 1.73 -4.48
N ASP A 34 -5.89 1.53 -5.32
CA ASP A 34 -5.69 1.07 -6.69
C ASP A 34 -4.64 1.93 -7.38
N PRO A 35 -3.83 1.35 -8.28
CA PRO A 35 -2.81 2.10 -9.01
C PRO A 35 -3.38 3.27 -9.83
N LYS A 36 -4.71 3.29 -10.07
CA LYS A 36 -5.43 4.44 -10.64
C LYS A 36 -5.61 5.57 -9.61
N GLN A 37 -6.03 5.28 -8.38
CA GLN A 37 -6.15 6.28 -7.31
C GLN A 37 -4.81 6.90 -6.93
N LYS A 38 -3.72 6.13 -6.93
CA LYS A 38 -2.38 6.69 -6.68
C LYS A 38 -1.95 7.74 -7.71
N ARG A 39 -2.36 7.58 -8.98
CA ARG A 39 -2.03 8.51 -10.08
C ARG A 39 -2.83 9.80 -10.06
N ILE A 40 -4.03 9.80 -9.48
CA ILE A 40 -4.85 11.01 -9.31
C ILE A 40 -4.14 11.97 -8.34
N ASN A 41 -3.61 11.44 -7.23
CA ASN A 41 -2.99 12.26 -6.19
C ASN A 41 -1.53 12.66 -6.51
N GLN A 42 -0.89 11.99 -7.47
CA GLN A 42 0.47 12.30 -7.92
C GLN A 42 0.51 12.36 -9.45
N PRO A 43 0.09 13.49 -10.05
CA PRO A 43 0.18 13.67 -11.50
C PRO A 43 1.65 13.62 -11.93
N LYS A 44 1.91 12.96 -13.07
CA LYS A 44 3.27 12.81 -13.64
C LYS A 44 3.90 14.16 -14.03
N TYR A 45 3.07 15.15 -14.35
CA TYR A 45 3.49 16.45 -14.85
C TYR A 45 3.00 17.56 -13.91
N LYS A 46 3.77 18.63 -13.81
CA LYS A 46 3.38 19.83 -13.06
C LYS A 46 2.14 20.47 -13.72
N GLU A 47 1.33 21.17 -12.93
CA GLU A 47 0.20 21.95 -13.44
C GLU A 47 0.71 22.98 -14.47
N THR A 48 0.01 23.11 -15.60
CA THR A 48 0.32 24.11 -16.62
C THR A 48 -0.15 25.49 -16.15
N LEU A 49 0.41 26.56 -16.71
CA LEU A 49 -0.01 27.94 -16.40
C LEU A 49 -1.51 28.14 -16.63
N ALA A 50 -2.07 27.65 -17.74
CA ALA A 50 -3.51 27.69 -18.01
C ALA A 50 -4.34 27.00 -16.92
N ASN A 51 -3.90 25.83 -16.43
CA ASN A 51 -4.60 25.13 -15.35
C ASN A 51 -4.52 25.88 -14.02
N LEU A 52 -3.43 26.63 -13.80
CA LEU A 52 -3.27 27.46 -12.60
C LEU A 52 -4.20 28.68 -12.66
N MET A 53 -4.26 29.38 -13.81
CA MET A 53 -5.16 30.53 -14.02
C MET A 53 -6.64 30.13 -13.87
N ASN A 54 -7.03 28.97 -14.41
CA ASN A 54 -8.38 28.41 -14.24
C ASN A 54 -8.72 28.09 -12.77
N LYS A 55 -7.71 27.75 -11.95
CA LYS A 55 -7.88 27.41 -10.53
C LYS A 55 -7.91 28.65 -9.64
N THR A 56 -7.20 29.71 -10.02
CA THR A 56 -7.17 30.99 -9.29
C THR A 56 -8.32 31.91 -9.66
N GLY A 57 -9.10 31.57 -10.69
CA GLY A 57 -10.28 32.35 -11.09
C GLY A 57 -9.92 33.71 -11.70
N GLU A 58 -8.70 33.88 -12.19
CA GLU A 58 -8.22 35.07 -12.88
C GLU A 58 -8.62 35.04 -14.37
N GLU A 59 -9.90 34.77 -14.64
CA GLU A 59 -10.54 34.99 -15.93
C GLU A 59 -11.49 36.20 -15.76
N ALA A 60 -10.90 37.40 -15.78
CA ALA A 60 -11.59 38.69 -15.93
C ALA A 60 -10.70 39.67 -16.70
#